data_AF-A0A3D5FSN8-F1
#
_entry.id   AF-A0A3D5FSN8-F1
#
_cell.length_a   1.000
_cell.length_b   1.000
_cell.length_c   1.000
_cell.angle_alpha   90.00
_cell.angle_beta   90.00
_cell.angle_gamma   90.00
#
_symmetry.space_group_name_H-M   'P 1'
#
loop_
_entity.id
_entity.type
_entity.pdbx_description
1 polymer ?
#
loop_
_entity_poly.entity_id
_entity_poly.type
_entity_poly.pdbx_seq_one_letter_code
_entity_poly.pdbx_strand_id
1 'polypeptide(L)'
;MHNPSMSADQVKQFTEEGWVTVPDVYTDADLQPVRDEITGVIDETARRLLDEGKVKSLHEEASFETRLTRLYEECEEILPPIVGKAGGGHSGPAFFNFITHPSILGHIESLVGDEIVG
;
A
#
# COMPACT_ATOMS: atom_id res chain seq x y z
N MET A 1 -16.81 1.39 -20.82
CA MET A 1 -15.77 0.35 -20.73
C MET A 1 -16.23 -0.63 -19.67
N HIS A 2 -16.17 -1.93 -19.92
CA HIS A 2 -16.52 -2.94 -18.92
C HIS A 2 -15.28 -3.14 -18.05
N ASN A 3 -15.36 -2.84 -16.76
CA ASN A 3 -14.26 -3.09 -15.84
C ASN A 3 -14.04 -4.62 -15.71
N PRO A 4 -12.81 -5.07 -15.39
CA PRO A 4 -12.57 -6.49 -15.10
C PRO A 4 -13.44 -6.95 -13.92
N SER A 5 -13.93 -8.19 -13.98
CA SER A 5 -14.87 -8.77 -13.01
C SER A 5 -14.34 -10.13 -12.55
N MET A 6 -14.64 -10.52 -11.31
CA MET A 6 -14.37 -11.88 -10.84
C MET A 6 -15.21 -12.91 -11.61
N SER A 7 -14.71 -14.14 -11.73
CA SER A 7 -15.49 -15.25 -12.28
C SER A 7 -16.55 -15.74 -11.30
N ALA A 8 -17.56 -16.45 -11.80
CA ALA A 8 -18.59 -17.05 -10.94
C ALA A 8 -17.98 -18.02 -9.89
N ASP A 9 -16.94 -18.76 -10.28
CA ASP A 9 -16.25 -19.68 -9.37
C ASP A 9 -15.48 -18.91 -8.28
N GLN A 10 -14.86 -17.78 -8.61
CA GLN A 10 -14.19 -16.91 -7.64
C GLN A 10 -15.17 -16.28 -6.65
N VAL A 11 -16.32 -15.77 -7.12
CA VAL A 11 -17.37 -15.24 -6.25
C VAL A 11 -17.95 -16.33 -5.34
N LYS A 12 -18.15 -17.53 -5.89
CA LYS A 12 -18.60 -18.69 -5.12
C LYS A 12 -17.59 -19.05 -4.03
N GLN A 13 -16.30 -19.15 -4.37
CA GLN A 13 -15.24 -19.42 -3.40
C GLN A 13 -15.22 -18.38 -2.27
N PHE A 14 -15.25 -17.09 -2.63
CA PHE A 14 -15.30 -16.02 -1.62
C PHE A 14 -16.50 -16.17 -0.68
N THR A 15 -17.67 -16.50 -1.24
CA THR A 15 -18.90 -16.68 -0.47
C THR A 15 -18.84 -17.90 0.47
N GLU A 16 -18.24 -19.00 0.03
CA GLU A 16 -18.17 -20.25 0.79
C GLU A 16 -17.01 -20.27 1.81
N GLU A 17 -15.88 -19.64 1.48
CA GLU A 17 -14.63 -19.74 2.24
C GLU A 17 -14.23 -18.43 2.93
N GLY A 18 -14.82 -17.29 2.54
CA GLY A 18 -14.50 -15.96 3.07
C GLY A 18 -13.24 -15.33 2.46
N TRP A 19 -12.65 -15.91 1.41
CA TRP A 19 -11.48 -15.38 0.73
C TRP A 19 -11.42 -15.85 -0.74
N VAL A 20 -10.71 -15.09 -1.58
CA VAL A 20 -10.41 -15.48 -2.97
C VAL A 20 -9.11 -14.80 -3.43
N THR A 21 -8.37 -15.44 -4.32
CA THR A 21 -7.21 -14.83 -4.98
C THR A 21 -7.56 -14.43 -6.41
N VAL A 22 -7.26 -13.17 -6.75
CA VAL A 22 -7.35 -12.66 -8.11
C VAL A 22 -5.94 -12.24 -8.54
N PRO A 23 -5.29 -12.97 -9.46
CA PRO A 23 -3.99 -12.58 -9.96
C PRO A 23 -4.09 -11.33 -10.83
N ASP A 24 -2.97 -10.63 -10.98
CA ASP A 24 -2.80 -9.55 -11.97
C ASP A 24 -3.78 -8.36 -11.85
N VAL A 25 -4.28 -8.08 -10.64
CA VAL A 25 -5.11 -6.88 -10.37
C VAL A 25 -4.35 -5.58 -10.63
N TYR A 26 -3.05 -5.59 -10.35
CA TYR A 26 -2.15 -4.46 -10.59
C TYR A 26 -0.94 -4.93 -11.39
N THR A 27 -0.48 -4.08 -12.29
CA THR A 27 0.85 -4.20 -12.89
C THR A 27 1.89 -3.58 -11.96
N ASP A 28 3.17 -3.87 -12.21
CA ASP A 28 4.27 -3.23 -11.47
C ASP A 28 4.26 -1.70 -11.62
N ALA A 29 3.86 -1.21 -12.80
CA ALA A 29 3.72 0.21 -13.09
C ALA A 29 2.61 0.89 -12.28
N ASP A 30 1.51 0.17 -11.98
CA ASP A 30 0.43 0.69 -11.15
C ASP A 30 0.87 0.84 -9.68
N LEU A 31 1.82 0.01 -9.23
CA LEU A 31 2.34 0.02 -7.86
C LEU A 31 3.48 1.02 -7.67
N GLN A 32 4.19 1.39 -8.73
CA GLN A 32 5.36 2.27 -8.63
C GLN A 32 5.06 3.63 -7.98
N PRO A 33 3.96 4.34 -8.30
CA PRO A 33 3.63 5.60 -7.63
C PRO A 33 3.47 5.47 -6.11
N VAL A 34 2.91 4.34 -5.63
CA VAL A 34 2.77 4.08 -4.18
C VAL A 34 4.13 3.86 -3.54
N ARG A 35 5.03 3.14 -4.21
CA ARG A 35 6.41 2.94 -3.75
C ARG A 35 7.17 4.26 -3.67
N ASP A 36 7.04 5.11 -4.69
CA ASP A 36 7.71 6.42 -4.74
C ASP A 36 7.18 7.34 -3.61
N GLU A 37 5.87 7.37 -3.39
CA GLU A 37 5.24 8.17 -2.34
C GLU A 37 5.69 7.72 -0.94
N ILE A 38 5.68 6.42 -0.64
CA ILE A 38 6.23 5.89 0.63
C ILE A 38 7.73 6.14 0.74
N THR A 39 8.49 6.02 -0.35
CA THR A 39 9.93 6.31 -0.35
C THR A 39 10.19 7.75 0.08
N GLY A 40 9.38 8.71 -0.41
CA GLY A 40 9.44 10.10 0.04
C GLY A 40 9.18 10.27 1.54
N VAL A 41 8.16 9.62 2.08
CA VAL A 41 7.85 9.64 3.53
C VAL A 41 8.98 9.07 4.37
N ILE A 42 9.56 7.94 3.93
CA ILE A 42 10.73 7.32 4.58
C ILE A 42 11.91 8.29 4.54
N ASP A 43 12.17 8.90 3.39
CA ASP A 43 13.26 9.85 3.18
C ASP A 43 13.21 11.05 4.12
N GLU A 44 12.06 11.72 4.16
CA GLU A 44 11.85 12.88 5.03
C GLU A 44 12.00 12.52 6.50
N THR A 45 11.43 11.38 6.90
CA THR A 45 11.48 10.92 8.29
C THR A 45 12.88 10.48 8.69
N ALA A 46 13.59 9.75 7.82
CA ALA A 46 14.96 9.30 8.07
C ALA A 46 15.95 10.47 8.22
N ARG A 47 15.84 11.50 7.36
CA ARG A 47 16.67 12.72 7.47
C ARG A 47 16.45 13.43 8.79
N ARG A 48 15.18 13.61 9.19
CA ARG A 48 14.84 14.18 10.51
C ARG A 48 15.45 13.36 11.66
N LEU A 49 15.29 12.04 11.63
CA LEU A 49 15.82 11.17 12.69
C LEU A 49 17.35 11.15 12.73
N LEU A 50 18.02 11.31 11.58
CA LEU A 50 19.47 11.43 11.51
C LEU A 50 19.94 12.75 12.13
N ASP A 51 19.28 13.86 11.81
CA ASP A 51 19.57 15.18 12.39
C ASP A 51 19.35 15.20 13.91
N GLU A 52 18.38 14.42 14.41
CA GLU A 52 18.14 14.19 15.83
C GLU A 52 19.13 13.20 16.48
N GLY A 53 20.01 12.56 15.70
CA GLY A 53 20.97 11.54 16.17
C GLY A 53 20.33 10.22 16.60
N LYS A 54 19.09 9.95 16.18
CA LYS A 54 18.32 8.74 16.52
C LYS A 54 18.59 7.55 15.59
N VAL A 55 19.01 7.83 14.35
CA VAL A 55 19.54 6.82 13.43
C VAL A 55 20.98 7.18 13.05
N LYS A 56 21.78 6.18 12.69
CA LYS A 56 23.20 6.29 12.38
C LYS A 56 23.45 6.48 10.87
N SER A 57 22.50 6.08 10.04
CA SER A 57 22.57 6.12 8.58
C SER A 57 21.19 6.28 7.95
N LEU A 58 21.14 6.79 6.72
CA LEU A 58 19.92 6.88 5.92
C LEU A 58 19.59 5.58 5.16
N HIS A 59 20.54 4.63 5.09
CA HIS A 59 20.42 3.37 4.34
C HIS A 59 19.97 3.59 2.89
N GLU A 60 20.48 4.62 2.20
CA GLU A 60 20.08 4.98 0.82
C GLU A 60 20.45 3.91 -0.21
N GLU A 61 21.39 3.02 0.12
CA GLU A 61 21.76 1.87 -0.70
C GLU A 61 20.80 0.67 -0.57
N ALA A 62 19.93 0.68 0.44
CA ALA A 62 18.94 -0.38 0.65
C ALA A 62 17.78 -0.24 -0.33
N SER A 63 17.22 -1.37 -0.76
CA SER A 63 16.05 -1.41 -1.64
C SER A 63 14.79 -0.95 -0.92
N PHE A 64 13.73 -0.63 -1.69
CA PHE A 64 12.41 -0.28 -1.13
C PHE A 64 11.92 -1.32 -0.11
N GLU A 65 12.10 -2.62 -0.41
CA GLU A 65 11.63 -3.73 0.40
C GLU A 65 12.35 -3.87 1.74
N THR A 66 13.56 -3.29 1.88
CA THR A 66 14.43 -3.53 3.04
C THR A 66 14.80 -2.28 3.82
N ARG A 67 14.71 -1.10 3.20
CA ARG A 67 15.17 0.16 3.81
C ARG A 67 14.37 0.55 5.06
N LEU A 68 13.04 0.42 5.03
CA LEU A 68 12.21 0.71 6.19
C LEU A 68 12.58 -0.17 7.38
N THR A 69 12.80 -1.47 7.16
CA THR A 69 13.20 -2.41 8.22
C THR A 69 14.52 -2.01 8.86
N ARG A 70 15.54 -1.67 8.07
CA ARG A 70 16.84 -1.23 8.60
C ARG A 70 16.73 0.03 9.45
N LEU A 71 15.94 1.01 9.02
CA LEU A 71 15.69 2.24 9.79
C LEU A 71 14.88 1.94 11.06
N TYR A 72 13.92 1.03 10.99
CA TYR A 72 13.07 0.64 12.12
C TYR A 72 13.88 -0.04 13.23
N GLU A 73 14.85 -0.89 12.86
CA GLU A 73 15.77 -1.53 13.81
C GLU A 73 16.60 -0.51 14.63
N GLU A 74 16.79 0.70 14.09
CA GLU A 74 17.48 1.78 14.79
C GLU A 74 16.51 2.70 15.57
N CYS A 75 15.37 3.03 14.97
CA CYS A 75 14.37 3.90 15.58
C CYS A 75 12.95 3.63 15.07
N GLU A 76 12.08 3.14 15.96
CA GLU A 76 10.69 2.83 15.63
C GLU A 76 9.85 4.06 15.21
N GLU A 77 10.31 5.29 15.51
CA GLU A 77 9.67 6.54 15.07
C GLU A 77 9.64 6.69 13.54
N ILE A 78 10.35 5.85 12.78
CA ILE A 78 10.26 5.80 11.33
C ILE A 78 8.89 5.33 10.83
N LEU A 79 8.16 4.53 11.63
CA LEU A 79 6.96 3.82 11.18
C LEU A 79 5.64 4.63 11.30
N PRO A 80 5.38 5.40 12.37
CA PRO A 80 4.11 6.10 12.55
C PRO A 80 3.67 7.02 11.39
N PRO A 81 4.56 7.74 10.67
CA PRO A 81 4.16 8.52 9.50
C PRO A 81 3.53 7.70 8.37
N ILE A 82 3.83 6.39 8.32
CA ILE A 82 3.33 5.46 7.30
C ILE A 82 2.02 4.81 7.75
N VAL A 83 1.99 4.26 8.97
CA VAL A 83 0.87 3.40 9.44
C VAL A 83 -0.17 4.13 10.29
N GLY A 84 0.12 5.36 10.72
CA GLY A 84 -0.74 6.12 11.63
C GLY A 84 -0.71 5.54 13.05
N LYS A 85 -1.70 5.91 13.87
CA LYS A 85 -1.80 5.49 15.28
C LYS A 85 -2.88 4.43 15.57
N ALA A 86 -3.91 4.34 14.73
CA ALA A 86 -5.06 3.45 14.94
C ALA A 86 -5.86 3.18 13.63
N GLY A 87 -5.16 3.08 12.49
CA GLY A 87 -5.78 3.09 11.16
C GLY A 87 -5.83 4.50 10.56
N GLY A 88 -5.74 4.61 9.23
CA GLY A 88 -5.64 5.89 8.53
C GLY A 88 -4.22 6.49 8.55
N GLY A 89 -3.24 5.70 8.10
CA GLY A 89 -1.84 6.12 7.97
C GLY A 89 -1.62 7.17 6.88
N HIS A 90 -0.50 7.06 6.18
CA HIS A 90 -0.18 7.99 5.09
C HIS A 90 -1.33 8.08 4.08
N SER A 91 -1.75 9.31 3.78
CA SER A 91 -2.94 9.61 2.98
C SER A 91 -2.57 10.53 1.82
N GLY A 92 -1.77 9.99 0.89
CA GLY A 92 -1.31 10.70 -0.30
C GLY A 92 -2.13 10.37 -1.56
N PRO A 93 -1.96 11.16 -2.63
CA PRO A 93 -2.67 10.95 -3.89
C PRO A 93 -2.36 9.59 -4.54
N ALA A 94 -1.15 9.04 -4.39
CA ALA A 94 -0.85 7.73 -4.96
C ALA A 94 -1.66 6.62 -4.26
N PHE A 95 -1.76 6.66 -2.93
CA PHE A 95 -2.63 5.72 -2.20
C PHE A 95 -4.10 5.86 -2.57
N PHE A 96 -4.61 7.09 -2.71
CA PHE A 96 -6.00 7.29 -3.12
C PHE A 96 -6.27 6.70 -4.52
N ASN A 97 -5.39 6.95 -5.48
CA ASN A 97 -5.51 6.39 -6.83
C ASN A 97 -5.36 4.87 -6.85
N PHE A 98 -4.54 4.31 -5.96
CA PHE A 98 -4.40 2.86 -5.79
C PHE A 98 -5.70 2.24 -5.28
N ILE A 99 -6.27 2.72 -4.17
CA ILE A 99 -7.51 2.13 -3.61
C ILE A 99 -8.75 2.38 -4.47
N THR A 100 -8.73 3.42 -5.31
CA THR A 100 -9.81 3.74 -6.26
C THR A 100 -9.52 3.26 -7.69
N HIS A 101 -8.48 2.43 -7.89
CA HIS A 101 -8.08 2.00 -9.22
C HIS A 101 -9.20 1.17 -9.90
N PRO A 102 -9.55 1.42 -11.17
CA PRO A 102 -10.67 0.73 -11.83
C PRO A 102 -10.56 -0.80 -11.82
N SER A 103 -9.34 -1.33 -11.84
CA SER A 103 -9.09 -2.78 -11.78
C SER A 103 -9.60 -3.39 -10.47
N ILE A 104 -9.19 -2.86 -9.31
CA ILE A 104 -9.63 -3.40 -8.02
C ILE A 104 -11.12 -3.16 -7.80
N LEU A 105 -11.63 -1.98 -8.19
CA LEU A 105 -13.05 -1.66 -8.02
C LEU A 105 -13.95 -2.58 -8.84
N GLY A 106 -13.58 -2.92 -10.08
CA GLY A 106 -14.34 -3.88 -10.89
C GLY A 106 -14.43 -5.28 -10.27
N HIS A 107 -13.33 -5.75 -9.65
CA HIS A 107 -13.35 -7.01 -8.93
C HIS A 107 -14.17 -6.94 -7.64
N ILE A 108 -14.08 -5.85 -6.87
CA ILE A 108 -14.85 -5.65 -5.64
C ILE A 108 -16.36 -5.56 -5.94
N GLU A 109 -16.73 -4.90 -7.04
CA GLU A 109 -18.13 -4.78 -7.49
C GLU A 109 -18.79 -6.16 -7.65
N SER A 110 -18.03 -7.18 -8.07
CA SER A 110 -18.50 -8.57 -8.18
C SER A 110 -18.94 -9.18 -6.85
N LEU A 111 -18.46 -8.63 -5.72
CA LEU A 111 -18.74 -9.13 -4.37
C LEU A 111 -19.79 -8.30 -3.64
N VAL A 112 -19.79 -6.97 -3.83
CA VAL A 112 -20.59 -6.04 -3.00
C VAL A 112 -21.60 -5.21 -3.78
N GLY A 113 -21.60 -5.27 -5.11
CA GLY A 113 -22.42 -4.39 -5.97
C GLY A 113 -21.72 -3.07 -6.31
N ASP A 114 -22.46 -2.18 -6.96
CA ASP A 114 -21.97 -0.91 -7.52
C ASP A 114 -21.75 0.19 -6.47
N GLU A 115 -22.40 0.09 -5.31
CA GLU A 115 -22.26 1.03 -4.19
C GLU A 115 -21.04 0.70 -3.31
N ILE A 116 -19.83 0.90 -3.84
CA ILE A 116 -18.57 0.71 -3.10
C ILE A 116 -18.25 1.96 -2.26
N VAL A 117 -18.08 1.80 -0.95
CA VAL A 117 -17.72 2.87 0.00
C VAL A 117 -16.54 2.42 0.87
N GLY A 118 -15.56 3.30 1.09
CA GLY A 118 -14.34 3.05 1.88
C GLY A 118 -13.76 4.32 2.50
#